data_AF-A0A9P5YH74-F1
#
_entry.id   AF-A0A9P5YH74-F1
#
_cell.length_a   1.000
_cell.length_b   1.000
_cell.length_c   1.000
_cell.angle_alpha   90.00
_cell.angle_beta   90.00
_cell.angle_gamma   90.00
#
_symmetry.space_group_name_H-M   'P 1'
#
loop_
_entity.id
_entity.type
_entity.pdbx_description
1 polymer ?
#
loop_
_entity_poly.entity_id
_entity_poly.type
_entity_poly.pdbx_seq_one_letter_code
_entity_poly.pdbx_strand_id
1 'polypeptide(L)'
;MMAGFPPLPKIEGDLDLVLDVYTHNSLRFGGAPMNDDYGDTDRLAELGCKILELAVTFHFYSKKPMLNSAEISEKSKQATSDENLARWLDAYALRQKLRFAPSEKDSVGSPAEIRRFFHTYIGALHIRNGMQTIQAWISQLIDPEAEPTYMDPLAVQSPGYQGQPAVQQPPQYPGQPAGAPPPLPTYQPSSPSNNGSPQTNLVSLALVNQTAMQRGYVVTYPAEQEGQSHQPTWTVRCCFNGQEYGRGIGRSQKIAKEEAARQAWQNIGW
;
A
#
# COMPACT_ATOMS: atom_id res chain seq x y z
N MET A 1 1.85 -31.94 -10.40
CA MET A 1 2.25 -30.72 -11.11
C MET A 1 1.14 -30.42 -12.12
N MET A 2 0.42 -29.31 -11.98
CA MET A 2 -0.68 -28.98 -12.89
C MET A 2 -0.11 -28.25 -14.11
N ALA A 3 -0.24 -28.87 -15.29
CA ALA A 3 0.30 -28.33 -16.53
C ALA A 3 -0.48 -27.05 -16.92
N GLY A 4 0.23 -25.93 -17.07
CA GLY A 4 -0.29 -24.71 -17.72
C GLY A 4 -0.42 -23.46 -16.84
N PHE A 5 -0.34 -23.56 -15.51
CA PHE A 5 -0.41 -22.39 -14.61
C PHE A 5 0.94 -22.04 -14.01
N PRO A 6 1.28 -20.74 -13.85
CA PRO A 6 2.49 -20.32 -13.16
C PRO A 6 2.46 -20.77 -11.67
N PRO A 7 3.61 -20.90 -11.01
CA PRO A 7 3.64 -21.25 -9.59
C PRO A 7 2.91 -20.20 -8.76
N LEU A 8 2.08 -20.65 -7.82
CA LEU A 8 1.37 -19.76 -6.90
C LEU A 8 2.37 -19.04 -5.98
N PRO A 9 2.43 -17.69 -5.99
CA PRO A 9 3.24 -16.94 -5.03
C PRO A 9 2.73 -17.19 -3.61
N LYS A 10 3.64 -17.43 -2.66
CA LYS A 10 3.28 -17.69 -1.26
C LYS A 10 3.41 -16.40 -0.45
N ILE A 11 2.44 -16.16 0.43
CA ILE A 11 2.52 -15.12 1.46
C ILE A 11 3.64 -15.51 2.44
N GLU A 12 4.71 -14.72 2.51
CA GLU A 12 5.91 -15.05 3.28
C GLU A 12 5.79 -14.70 4.77
N GLY A 13 6.21 -15.59 5.66
CA GLY A 13 6.69 -15.27 7.03
C GLY A 13 5.69 -14.66 8.02
N ASP A 14 4.38 -14.70 7.76
CA ASP A 14 3.35 -14.20 8.67
C ASP A 14 2.18 -15.19 8.74
N LEU A 15 2.17 -16.01 9.79
CA LEU A 15 1.17 -17.06 9.96
C LEU A 15 -0.21 -16.46 10.25
N ASP A 16 -0.28 -15.34 10.99
CA ASP A 16 -1.53 -14.68 11.34
C ASP A 16 -2.20 -14.11 10.10
N LEU A 17 -1.42 -13.44 9.23
CA LEU A 17 -1.90 -12.96 7.93
C LEU A 17 -2.39 -14.12 7.05
N VAL A 18 -1.63 -15.22 6.98
CA VAL A 18 -2.04 -16.40 6.21
C VAL A 18 -3.35 -16.98 6.76
N LEU A 19 -3.44 -17.16 8.08
CA LEU A 19 -4.66 -17.68 8.72
C LEU A 19 -5.85 -16.76 8.45
N ASP A 20 -5.64 -15.44 8.52
CA ASP A 20 -6.66 -14.44 8.28
C ASP A 20 -7.21 -14.49 6.85
N VAL A 21 -6.31 -14.57 5.86
CA VAL A 21 -6.66 -14.66 4.44
C VAL A 21 -7.48 -15.90 4.14
N TYR A 22 -7.13 -17.05 4.74
CA TYR A 22 -7.84 -18.32 4.55
C TYR A 22 -9.03 -18.52 5.52
N THR A 23 -9.53 -17.46 6.16
CA THR A 23 -10.69 -17.51 7.06
C THR A 23 -11.78 -16.54 6.61
N HIS A 24 -12.92 -17.09 6.20
CA HIS A 24 -14.09 -16.35 5.75
C HIS A 24 -14.71 -15.51 6.88
N ASN A 25 -15.37 -14.39 6.52
CA ASN A 25 -15.96 -13.44 7.47
C ASN A 25 -17.02 -14.07 8.39
N SER A 26 -17.67 -15.16 7.97
CA SER A 26 -18.63 -15.87 8.83
C SER A 26 -18.03 -16.54 10.07
N LEU A 27 -16.71 -16.72 10.11
CA LEU A 27 -16.00 -17.19 11.30
C LEU A 27 -15.40 -16.05 12.13
N ARG A 28 -15.60 -14.80 11.72
CA ARG A 28 -15.12 -13.62 12.44
C ARG A 28 -16.23 -13.05 13.31
N PHE A 29 -15.89 -12.74 14.56
CA PHE A 29 -16.82 -12.11 15.48
C PHE A 29 -16.89 -10.61 15.23
N GLY A 30 -18.09 -10.02 15.33
CA GLY A 30 -18.26 -8.57 15.24
C GLY A 30 -17.44 -7.85 16.31
N GLY A 31 -16.68 -6.83 15.90
CA GLY A 31 -15.81 -6.07 16.81
C GLY A 31 -14.47 -6.73 17.14
N ALA A 32 -14.06 -7.76 16.38
CA ALA A 32 -12.70 -8.28 16.47
C ALA A 32 -11.67 -7.15 16.27
N PRO A 33 -10.60 -7.09 17.08
CA PRO A 33 -9.58 -6.06 16.93
C PRO A 33 -8.89 -6.20 15.57
N MET A 34 -8.59 -5.06 14.95
CA MET A 34 -7.78 -5.02 13.74
C MET A 34 -6.35 -5.46 14.05
N ASN A 35 -5.70 -6.15 13.10
CA ASN A 35 -4.27 -6.38 13.16
C ASN A 35 -3.53 -5.03 13.00
N ASP A 36 -2.44 -4.83 13.74
CA ASP A 36 -1.73 -3.55 13.76
C ASP A 36 -0.97 -3.25 12.47
N ASP A 37 -0.56 -4.29 11.74
CA ASP A 37 0.25 -4.16 10.53
C ASP A 37 -0.61 -4.01 9.28
N TYR A 38 -1.69 -4.80 9.15
CA TYR A 38 -2.53 -4.83 7.95
C TYR A 38 -4.01 -4.51 8.16
N GLY A 39 -4.49 -4.44 9.40
CA GLY A 39 -5.89 -4.20 9.69
C GLY A 39 -6.75 -5.46 9.68
N ASP A 40 -7.87 -5.39 8.97
CA ASP A 40 -8.77 -6.53 8.75
C ASP A 40 -8.68 -7.03 7.29
N THR A 41 -9.38 -8.12 7.00
CA THR A 41 -9.39 -8.71 5.66
C THR A 41 -10.16 -7.86 4.65
N ASP A 42 -11.08 -7.01 5.09
CA ASP A 42 -11.78 -6.07 4.20
C ASP A 42 -10.83 -5.01 3.66
N ARG A 43 -9.91 -4.49 4.49
CA ARG A 43 -8.83 -3.61 4.04
C ARG A 43 -7.89 -4.30 3.05
N LEU A 44 -7.55 -5.57 3.29
CA LEU A 44 -6.75 -6.36 2.35
C LEU A 44 -7.47 -6.56 1.02
N ALA A 45 -8.78 -6.84 1.04
CA ALA A 45 -9.59 -7.00 -0.16
C ALA A 45 -9.67 -5.69 -0.96
N GLU A 46 -9.85 -4.55 -0.29
CA GLU A 46 -9.88 -3.24 -0.95
C GLU A 46 -8.55 -2.92 -1.64
N LEU A 47 -7.44 -3.12 -0.91
CA LEU A 47 -6.10 -2.94 -1.47
C LEU A 47 -5.84 -3.87 -2.66
N GLY A 48 -6.14 -5.16 -2.49
CA GLY A 48 -5.89 -6.17 -3.51
C GLY A 48 -6.73 -5.98 -4.78
N CYS A 49 -7.94 -5.42 -4.65
CA CYS A 49 -8.76 -5.00 -5.79
C CYS A 49 -8.00 -4.00 -6.69
N LYS A 50 -7.48 -2.93 -6.09
CA LYS A 50 -6.75 -1.88 -6.84
C LYS A 50 -5.43 -2.36 -7.42
N ILE A 51 -4.78 -3.27 -6.73
CA ILE A 51 -3.55 -3.89 -7.21
C ILE A 51 -3.81 -4.82 -8.40
N LEU A 52 -4.88 -5.62 -8.35
CA LEU A 52 -5.28 -6.46 -9.47
C LEU A 52 -5.65 -5.60 -10.68
N GLU A 53 -6.48 -4.56 -10.48
CA GLU A 53 -6.84 -3.59 -11.52
C GLU A 53 -5.59 -3.01 -12.20
N LEU A 54 -4.62 -2.56 -11.40
CA LEU A 54 -3.36 -2.02 -11.90
C LEU A 54 -2.55 -3.07 -12.67
N ALA A 55 -2.39 -4.28 -12.12
CA ALA A 55 -1.56 -5.32 -12.71
C ALA A 55 -2.08 -5.80 -14.07
N VAL A 56 -3.40 -6.01 -14.16
CA VAL A 56 -4.08 -6.39 -15.42
C VAL A 56 -4.01 -5.25 -16.44
N THR A 57 -4.29 -4.02 -16.01
CA THR A 57 -4.22 -2.85 -16.90
C THR A 57 -2.81 -2.68 -17.45
N PHE A 58 -1.78 -2.81 -16.61
CA PHE A 58 -0.39 -2.67 -17.02
C PHE A 58 0.06 -3.79 -17.96
N HIS A 59 -0.43 -5.02 -17.76
CA HIS A 59 -0.19 -6.13 -18.68
C HIS A 59 -0.63 -5.75 -20.11
N PHE A 60 -1.88 -5.30 -20.28
CA PHE A 60 -2.40 -4.94 -21.60
C PHE A 60 -1.79 -3.65 -22.15
N TYR A 61 -1.49 -2.67 -21.29
CA TYR A 61 -0.79 -1.44 -21.69
C TYR A 61 0.60 -1.74 -22.30
N SER A 62 1.30 -2.74 -21.75
CA SER A 62 2.66 -3.09 -22.17
C SER A 62 2.71 -3.94 -23.44
N LYS A 63 1.57 -4.46 -23.93
CA LYS A 63 1.52 -5.32 -25.13
C LYS A 63 1.94 -4.57 -26.39
N LYS A 64 2.52 -5.32 -27.33
CA LYS A 64 2.86 -4.89 -28.68
C LYS A 64 2.13 -5.78 -29.69
N PRO A 65 1.45 -5.21 -30.72
CA PRO A 65 1.24 -3.79 -30.96
C PRO A 65 0.46 -3.09 -29.83
N MET A 66 0.61 -1.76 -29.72
CA MET A 66 -0.02 -0.98 -28.65
C MET A 66 -1.55 -1.04 -28.78
N LEU A 67 -2.21 -1.35 -27.68
CA LEU A 67 -3.65 -1.30 -27.56
C LEU A 67 -4.11 0.13 -27.22
N ASN A 68 -5.28 0.52 -27.71
CA ASN A 68 -5.92 1.76 -27.30
C ASN A 68 -6.65 1.60 -25.94
N SER A 69 -7.09 2.72 -25.35
CA SER A 69 -7.73 2.74 -24.03
C SER A 69 -8.98 1.87 -23.92
N ALA A 70 -9.83 1.85 -24.95
CA ALA A 70 -11.05 1.05 -24.94
C ALA A 70 -10.73 -0.46 -24.98
N GLU A 71 -9.74 -0.86 -25.79
CA GLU A 71 -9.26 -2.24 -25.86
C GLU A 71 -8.64 -2.70 -24.54
N ILE A 72 -7.84 -1.85 -23.88
CA ILE A 72 -7.26 -2.15 -22.56
C ILE A 72 -8.37 -2.35 -21.53
N SER A 73 -9.36 -1.44 -21.50
CA SER A 73 -10.49 -1.52 -20.56
C SER A 73 -11.30 -2.79 -20.75
N GLU A 74 -11.65 -3.12 -22.00
CA GLU A 74 -12.44 -4.32 -22.32
C GLU A 74 -11.69 -5.60 -21.98
N LYS A 75 -10.44 -5.72 -22.41
CA LYS A 75 -9.61 -6.89 -22.10
C LYS A 75 -9.35 -7.04 -20.60
N SER A 76 -9.20 -5.93 -19.87
CA SER A 76 -9.03 -5.97 -18.42
C SER A 76 -10.27 -6.53 -17.72
N LYS A 77 -11.46 -6.04 -18.10
CA LYS A 77 -12.73 -6.57 -17.58
C LYS A 77 -12.91 -8.04 -17.90
N GLN A 78 -12.60 -8.44 -19.13
CA GLN A 78 -12.66 -9.84 -19.55
C GLN A 78 -11.68 -10.69 -18.74
N ALA A 79 -10.44 -10.23 -18.53
CA ALA A 79 -9.44 -10.96 -17.77
C ALA A 79 -9.85 -11.16 -16.30
N THR A 80 -10.45 -10.15 -15.67
CA THR A 80 -10.91 -10.20 -14.27
C THR A 80 -12.39 -10.60 -14.12
N SER A 81 -12.96 -11.33 -15.09
CA SER A 81 -14.34 -11.81 -14.98
C SER A 81 -14.50 -12.84 -13.86
N ASP A 82 -15.71 -12.99 -13.34
CA ASP A 82 -16.00 -13.93 -12.25
C ASP A 82 -15.65 -15.38 -12.61
N GLU A 83 -15.87 -15.77 -13.87
CA GLU A 83 -15.51 -17.09 -14.39
C GLU A 83 -13.99 -17.29 -14.37
N ASN A 84 -13.22 -16.27 -14.72
CA ASN A 84 -11.75 -16.34 -14.73
C ASN A 84 -11.19 -16.42 -13.30
N LEU A 85 -11.72 -15.62 -12.39
CA LEU A 85 -11.32 -15.64 -10.98
C LEU A 85 -11.63 -16.99 -10.33
N ALA A 86 -12.83 -17.54 -10.59
CA ALA A 86 -13.20 -18.88 -10.13
C ALA A 86 -12.24 -19.94 -10.68
N ARG A 87 -11.96 -19.91 -11.99
CA ARG A 87 -11.03 -20.81 -12.66
C ARG A 87 -9.61 -20.74 -12.09
N TRP A 88 -9.10 -19.53 -11.80
CA TRP A 88 -7.77 -19.36 -11.19
C TRP A 88 -7.72 -19.92 -9.77
N LEU A 89 -8.74 -19.66 -8.93
CA LEU A 89 -8.80 -20.22 -7.58
C LEU A 89 -8.91 -21.75 -7.59
N ASP A 90 -9.71 -22.31 -8.50
CA ASP A 90 -9.86 -23.76 -8.67
C ASP A 90 -8.55 -24.42 -9.11
N ALA A 91 -7.83 -23.81 -10.06
CA ALA A 91 -6.53 -24.31 -10.54
C ALA A 91 -5.48 -24.42 -9.42
N TYR A 92 -5.55 -23.54 -8.41
CA TYR A 92 -4.65 -23.59 -7.24
C TYR A 92 -5.23 -24.33 -6.03
N ALA A 93 -6.42 -24.91 -6.17
CA ALA A 93 -7.20 -25.50 -5.09
C ALA A 93 -7.33 -24.57 -3.86
N LEU A 94 -7.38 -23.25 -4.10
CA LEU A 94 -7.41 -22.25 -3.03
C LEU A 94 -8.74 -22.26 -2.28
N ARG A 95 -9.85 -22.54 -2.97
CA ARG A 95 -11.18 -22.64 -2.36
C ARG A 95 -11.27 -23.74 -1.30
N GLN A 96 -10.55 -24.84 -1.51
CA GLN A 96 -10.54 -25.97 -0.57
C GLN A 96 -9.79 -25.64 0.73
N LYS A 97 -8.95 -24.60 0.71
CA LYS A 97 -8.19 -24.13 1.87
C LYS A 97 -8.95 -23.08 2.68
N LEU A 98 -10.02 -22.52 2.13
CA LEU A 98 -10.83 -21.49 2.80
C LEU A 98 -11.65 -22.14 3.91
N ARG A 99 -11.51 -21.61 5.14
CA ARG A 99 -12.31 -22.02 6.30
C ARG A 99 -13.53 -21.11 6.41
N PHE A 100 -14.71 -21.71 6.58
CA PHE A 100 -15.98 -21.00 6.71
C PHE A 100 -16.95 -21.77 7.62
N ALA A 101 -17.94 -21.06 8.17
CA ALA A 101 -19.00 -21.68 8.96
C ALA A 101 -19.86 -22.61 8.09
N PRO A 102 -20.30 -23.79 8.58
CA PRO A 102 -21.09 -24.74 7.77
C PRO A 102 -22.37 -24.16 7.16
N SER A 103 -22.96 -23.16 7.80
CA SER A 103 -24.15 -22.43 7.30
C SER A 103 -23.90 -21.68 5.99
N GLU A 104 -22.64 -21.33 5.69
CA GLU A 104 -22.27 -20.53 4.52
C GLU A 104 -21.82 -21.37 3.32
N LYS A 105 -22.04 -22.69 3.34
CA LYS A 105 -21.54 -23.58 2.29
C LYS A 105 -22.04 -23.17 0.89
N ASP A 106 -23.27 -22.70 0.80
CA ASP A 106 -23.88 -22.31 -0.48
C ASP A 106 -23.51 -20.87 -0.89
N SER A 107 -23.22 -19.98 0.07
CA SER A 107 -22.90 -18.57 -0.16
C SER A 107 -21.42 -18.31 -0.47
N VAL A 108 -20.50 -19.10 0.11
CA VAL A 108 -19.03 -18.97 -0.08
C VAL A 108 -18.60 -19.22 -1.52
N GLY A 109 -19.42 -19.95 -2.29
CA GLY A 109 -19.19 -20.17 -3.72
C GLY A 109 -19.69 -19.03 -4.61
N SER A 110 -20.32 -18.00 -4.06
CA SER A 110 -20.86 -16.90 -4.85
C SER A 110 -19.75 -16.11 -5.56
N PRO A 111 -20.03 -15.50 -6.73
CA PRO A 111 -19.05 -14.69 -7.44
C PRO A 111 -18.48 -13.54 -6.59
N ALA A 112 -19.30 -12.94 -5.72
CA ALA A 112 -18.87 -11.88 -4.83
C ALA A 112 -17.83 -12.37 -3.81
N GLU A 113 -18.04 -13.53 -3.18
CA GLU A 113 -17.09 -14.11 -2.23
C GLU A 113 -15.80 -14.61 -2.91
N ILE A 114 -15.92 -15.17 -4.12
CA ILE A 114 -14.77 -15.55 -4.95
C ILE A 114 -13.88 -14.33 -5.24
N ARG A 115 -14.48 -13.22 -5.71
CA ARG A 115 -13.77 -11.96 -5.92
C ARG A 115 -13.10 -11.47 -4.65
N ARG A 116 -13.87 -11.38 -3.55
CA ARG A 116 -13.37 -10.89 -2.27
C ARG A 116 -12.19 -11.72 -1.77
N PHE A 117 -12.27 -13.05 -1.84
CA PHE A 117 -11.17 -13.92 -1.42
C PHE A 117 -9.93 -13.75 -2.30
N PHE A 118 -10.08 -13.70 -3.63
CA PHE A 118 -8.95 -13.48 -4.53
C PHE A 118 -8.29 -12.11 -4.30
N HIS A 119 -9.08 -11.05 -4.11
CA HIS A 119 -8.56 -9.72 -3.77
C HIS A 119 -7.84 -9.73 -2.41
N THR A 120 -8.42 -10.38 -1.39
CA THR A 120 -7.79 -10.49 -0.06
C THR A 120 -6.41 -11.17 -0.17
N TYR A 121 -6.32 -12.23 -0.97
CA TYR A 121 -5.06 -12.94 -1.24
C TYR A 121 -4.02 -12.04 -1.91
N ILE A 122 -4.41 -11.25 -2.91
CA ILE A 122 -3.53 -10.30 -3.60
C ILE A 122 -3.08 -9.18 -2.66
N GLY A 123 -3.98 -8.64 -1.83
CA GLY A 123 -3.65 -7.62 -0.83
C GLY A 123 -2.59 -8.13 0.15
N ALA A 124 -2.74 -9.36 0.62
CA ALA A 124 -1.75 -9.99 1.49
C ALA A 124 -0.40 -10.24 0.79
N LEU A 125 -0.42 -10.71 -0.46
CA LEU A 125 0.80 -10.85 -1.26
C LEU A 125 1.51 -9.51 -1.45
N HIS A 126 0.78 -8.41 -1.61
CA HIS A 126 1.41 -7.12 -1.80
C HIS A 126 2.20 -6.68 -0.57
N ILE A 127 1.62 -6.85 0.60
CA ILE A 127 2.25 -6.48 1.87
C ILE A 127 3.53 -7.28 2.12
N ARG A 128 3.58 -8.56 1.70
CA ARG A 128 4.71 -9.45 1.99
C ARG A 128 5.73 -9.56 0.86
N ASN A 129 5.28 -9.56 -0.40
CA ASN A 129 6.09 -9.87 -1.57
C ASN A 129 6.23 -8.69 -2.56
N GLY A 130 5.45 -7.62 -2.38
CA GLY A 130 5.50 -6.43 -3.23
C GLY A 130 4.80 -6.58 -4.60
N MET A 131 4.76 -5.47 -5.34
CA MET A 131 4.04 -5.36 -6.62
C MET A 131 4.65 -6.20 -7.74
N GLN A 132 5.98 -6.34 -7.76
CA GLN A 132 6.70 -7.03 -8.83
C GLN A 132 6.32 -8.52 -8.91
N THR A 133 6.21 -9.17 -7.75
CA THR A 133 5.77 -10.55 -7.63
C THR A 133 4.37 -10.73 -8.21
N ILE A 134 3.47 -9.79 -7.90
CA ILE A 134 2.08 -9.83 -8.37
C ILE A 134 2.02 -9.57 -9.87
N GLN A 135 2.73 -8.56 -10.38
CA GLN A 135 2.75 -8.26 -11.81
C GLN A 135 3.21 -9.45 -12.65
N ALA A 136 4.31 -10.09 -12.27
CA ALA A 136 4.84 -11.25 -12.98
C ALA A 136 3.84 -12.41 -12.97
N TRP A 137 3.25 -12.71 -11.80
CA TRP A 137 2.28 -13.77 -11.64
C TRP A 137 0.98 -13.52 -12.42
N ILE A 138 0.38 -12.34 -12.28
CA ILE A 138 -0.86 -11.97 -12.98
C ILE A 138 -0.65 -11.94 -14.50
N SER A 139 0.50 -11.46 -14.99
CA SER A 139 0.79 -11.45 -16.43
C SER A 139 0.79 -12.86 -17.01
N GLN A 140 1.40 -13.82 -16.31
CA GLN A 140 1.43 -15.24 -16.72
C GLN A 140 0.07 -15.95 -16.54
N LEU A 141 -0.76 -15.49 -15.59
CA LEU A 141 -2.13 -16.00 -15.45
C LEU A 141 -3.06 -15.58 -16.59
N ILE A 142 -2.86 -14.38 -17.11
CA ILE A 142 -3.63 -13.82 -18.23
C ILE A 142 -3.14 -14.44 -19.55
N ASP A 143 -1.82 -14.52 -19.72
CA ASP A 143 -1.17 -15.01 -20.92
C ASP A 143 0.03 -15.90 -20.54
N PRO A 144 -0.13 -17.23 -20.57
CA PRO A 144 0.94 -18.17 -20.19
C PRO A 144 2.20 -18.08 -21.05
N GLU A 145 2.10 -17.51 -22.27
CA GLU A 145 3.24 -17.32 -23.17
C GLU A 145 3.88 -15.93 -23.01
N ALA A 146 3.32 -15.06 -22.18
CA ALA A 146 3.88 -13.74 -21.95
C ALA A 146 5.23 -13.84 -21.23
N GLU A 147 6.22 -13.09 -21.74
CA GLU A 147 7.40 -12.76 -20.96
C GLU A 147 6.98 -12.02 -19.67
N PRO A 148 7.67 -12.24 -18.55
CA PRO A 148 7.33 -11.57 -17.30
C PRO A 148 7.47 -10.05 -17.48
N THR A 149 6.33 -9.37 -17.52
CA THR A 149 6.28 -7.92 -17.53
C THR A 149 6.62 -7.40 -16.15
N TYR A 150 7.58 -6.48 -16.05
CA TYR A 150 7.92 -5.81 -14.80
C TYR A 150 7.53 -4.34 -14.87
N MET A 151 6.96 -3.84 -13.78
CA MET A 151 6.86 -2.40 -13.57
C MET A 151 8.25 -1.90 -13.20
N ASP A 152 8.99 -1.37 -14.18
CA ASP A 152 10.29 -0.77 -13.94
C ASP A 152 10.10 0.61 -13.26
N PRO A 153 10.48 0.77 -11.98
CA PRO A 153 10.35 2.04 -11.27
C PRO A 153 11.30 3.12 -11.81
N LEU A 154 12.32 2.73 -12.59
CA LEU A 154 13.33 3.61 -13.19
C LEU A 154 13.12 3.85 -14.69
N ALA A 155 12.14 3.19 -15.33
CA ALA A 155 11.80 3.38 -16.75
C ALA A 155 11.11 4.72 -17.05
N VAL A 156 10.97 5.62 -16.06
CA VAL A 156 10.89 7.05 -16.37
C VAL A 156 12.27 7.49 -16.88
N GLN A 157 12.64 6.98 -18.05
CA GLN A 157 13.53 7.70 -18.93
C GLN A 157 12.80 9.02 -19.18
N SER A 158 13.24 10.06 -18.47
CA SER A 158 12.91 11.42 -18.87
C SER A 158 13.16 11.44 -20.37
N PRO A 159 12.18 11.78 -21.23
CA PRO A 159 12.50 12.03 -22.62
C PRO A 159 13.67 12.99 -22.56
N GLY A 160 14.83 12.56 -23.08
CA GLY A 160 15.96 13.45 -23.17
C GLY A 160 15.42 14.71 -23.82
N TYR A 161 15.43 15.83 -23.11
CA TYR A 161 15.23 17.13 -23.71
C TYR A 161 16.40 17.28 -24.68
N GLN A 162 16.28 16.73 -25.89
CA GLN A 162 17.12 17.11 -27.01
C GLN A 162 16.83 18.59 -27.19
N GLY A 163 17.83 19.41 -26.87
CA GLY A 163 17.72 20.85 -26.75
C GLY A 163 16.83 21.43 -27.83
N GLN A 164 15.70 22.00 -27.42
CA GLN A 164 14.99 22.94 -28.28
C GLN A 164 15.96 24.09 -28.58
N PRO A 165 16.06 24.56 -29.84
CA PRO A 165 16.73 25.83 -30.09
C PRO A 165 16.04 26.90 -29.26
N ALA A 166 16.83 27.78 -28.64
CA ALA A 166 16.42 28.81 -27.68
C ALA A 166 14.99 29.29 -27.91
N VAL A 167 14.13 29.03 -26.92
CA VAL A 167 12.74 29.48 -26.89
C VAL A 167 12.73 31.00 -27.09
N GLN A 168 12.18 31.46 -28.20
CA GLN A 168 11.88 32.87 -28.40
C GLN A 168 10.96 33.32 -27.25
N GLN A 169 11.21 34.53 -26.73
CA GLN A 169 10.51 35.08 -25.57
C GLN A 169 8.99 34.87 -25.69
N PRO A 170 8.31 34.54 -24.57
CA PRO A 170 6.85 34.41 -24.59
C PRO A 170 6.20 35.70 -25.10
N PRO A 171 5.06 35.63 -25.81
CA PRO A 171 4.36 36.82 -26.29
C PRO A 171 4.10 37.76 -25.12
N GLN A 172 4.54 39.02 -25.24
CA GLN A 172 4.24 40.04 -24.25
C GLN A 172 2.73 40.23 -24.17
N TYR A 173 2.14 39.89 -23.02
CA TYR A 173 0.77 40.23 -22.72
C TYR A 173 0.63 41.77 -22.73
N PRO A 174 -0.47 42.32 -23.28
CA PRO A 174 -0.77 43.74 -23.12
C PRO A 174 -0.78 44.09 -21.64
N GLY A 175 -0.12 45.19 -21.27
CA GLY A 175 0.09 45.59 -19.88
C GLY A 175 -1.20 45.55 -19.05
N GLN A 176 -1.12 44.88 -17.90
CA GLN A 176 -2.20 44.86 -16.91
C GLN A 176 -2.55 46.31 -16.52
N PRO A 177 -3.84 46.69 -16.48
CA PRO A 177 -4.22 47.98 -15.92
C PRO A 177 -3.76 48.05 -14.45
N ALA A 178 -3.13 49.17 -14.10
CA ALA A 178 -2.61 49.45 -12.76
C ALA A 178 -3.76 49.64 -11.75
N GLY A 179 -4.30 48.53 -11.26
CA GLY A 179 -5.19 48.50 -10.11
C GLY A 179 -4.81 47.30 -9.26
N ALA A 180 -4.43 47.53 -8.01
CA ALA A 180 -4.23 46.44 -7.05
C ALA A 180 -5.53 45.60 -6.99
N PRO A 181 -5.45 44.27 -7.05
CA PRO A 181 -6.62 43.44 -6.80
C PRO A 181 -7.17 43.74 -5.39
N PRO A 182 -8.49 43.71 -5.19
CA PRO A 182 -9.07 43.91 -3.87
C PRO A 182 -8.54 42.85 -2.89
N PRO A 183 -8.36 43.18 -1.60
CA PRO A 183 -7.90 42.22 -0.61
C PRO A 183 -8.91 41.07 -0.48
N LEU A 184 -8.40 39.84 -0.38
CA LEU A 184 -9.20 38.65 -0.10
C LEU A 184 -9.97 38.84 1.22
N PRO A 185 -11.22 38.38 1.32
CA PRO A 185 -11.94 38.41 2.59
C PRO A 185 -11.21 37.55 3.62
N THR A 186 -10.85 38.17 4.75
CA THR A 186 -10.33 37.48 5.93
C THR A 186 -11.42 36.59 6.51
N TYR A 187 -11.35 35.28 6.24
CA TYR A 187 -12.12 34.30 6.97
C TYR A 187 -11.63 34.28 8.43
N GLN A 188 -12.42 34.85 9.34
CA GLN A 188 -12.28 34.59 10.76
C GLN A 188 -12.95 33.22 11.06
N PRO A 189 -12.23 32.21 11.58
CA PRO A 189 -12.88 31.00 12.03
C PRO A 189 -13.71 31.33 13.28
N SER A 190 -15.03 31.29 13.14
CA SER A 190 -15.94 31.26 14.28
C SER A 190 -15.71 29.95 15.03
N SER A 191 -15.32 30.07 16.30
CA SER A 191 -15.29 28.95 17.23
C SER A 191 -16.71 28.58 17.63
N PRO A 192 -17.07 27.29 17.65
CA PRO A 192 -17.99 26.76 18.64
C PRO A 192 -17.22 25.92 19.65
N SER A 193 -17.54 26.14 20.91
CA SER A 193 -17.03 25.42 22.08
C SER A 193 -17.31 23.92 22.02
N ASN A 194 -16.24 23.15 22.24
CA ASN A 194 -16.12 22.00 23.15
C ASN A 194 -17.03 20.77 22.93
N ASN A 195 -16.47 19.66 22.42
CA ASN A 195 -16.26 18.45 23.23
C ASN A 195 -15.45 17.37 22.49
N GLY A 196 -14.28 17.04 23.06
CA GLY A 196 -13.64 15.71 23.04
C GLY A 196 -13.25 15.08 21.69
N SER A 197 -12.04 15.37 21.19
CA SER A 197 -11.25 14.41 20.39
C SER A 197 -9.76 14.80 20.37
N PRO A 198 -8.81 13.86 20.52
CA PRO A 198 -7.39 14.17 20.61
C PRO A 198 -6.81 14.53 19.23
N GLN A 199 -6.50 15.81 19.02
CA GLN A 199 -5.63 16.26 17.94
C GLN A 199 -4.16 16.04 18.34
N THR A 200 -3.46 15.07 17.74
CA THR A 200 -1.99 15.06 17.55
C THR A 200 -1.64 13.85 16.66
N ASN A 201 -1.00 13.95 15.49
CA ASN A 201 0.38 14.37 15.27
C ASN A 201 0.69 14.50 13.76
N LEU A 202 1.34 15.59 13.35
CA LEU A 202 1.88 15.83 12.00
C LEU A 202 3.38 15.44 11.86
N VAL A 203 3.98 14.87 12.91
CA VAL A 203 5.41 14.52 12.93
C VAL A 203 5.56 13.02 12.72
N SER A 204 6.03 12.62 11.53
CA SER A 204 6.35 11.23 11.19
C SER A 204 7.85 10.94 11.30
N LEU A 205 8.21 9.69 11.52
CA LEU A 205 9.60 9.20 11.50
C LEU A 205 10.35 9.61 10.22
N ALA A 206 9.66 9.60 9.08
CA ALA A 206 10.23 10.00 7.79
C ALA A 206 10.60 11.48 7.76
N LEU A 207 9.72 12.35 8.29
CA LEU A 207 9.98 13.79 8.41
C LEU A 207 11.21 14.05 9.30
N VAL A 208 11.30 13.36 10.45
CA VAL A 208 12.43 13.50 11.38
C VAL A 208 13.75 13.11 10.72
N ASN A 209 13.79 11.97 10.02
CA ASN A 209 15.00 11.52 9.34
C ASN A 209 15.40 12.46 8.20
N GLN A 210 14.44 12.92 7.40
CA GLN A 210 14.70 13.86 6.31
C GLN A 210 15.25 15.19 6.82
N THR A 211 14.63 15.78 7.85
CA THR A 211 15.09 17.04 8.45
C THR A 211 16.47 16.88 9.11
N ALA A 212 16.73 15.74 9.75
CA ALA A 212 18.03 15.45 10.33
C ALA A 212 19.13 15.37 9.26
N MET A 213 18.88 14.67 8.15
CA MET A 213 19.83 14.59 7.03
C MET A 213 20.08 15.98 6.40
N GLN A 214 19.04 16.79 6.20
CA GLN A 214 19.17 18.16 5.68
C GLN A 214 20.00 19.07 6.60
N ARG A 215 19.91 18.86 7.91
CA ARG A 215 20.65 19.63 8.92
C ARG A 215 22.01 19.00 9.29
N GLY A 216 22.42 17.92 8.61
CA GLY A 216 23.73 17.29 8.79
C GLY A 216 23.87 16.39 10.03
N TYR A 217 22.77 15.91 10.60
CA TYR A 217 22.80 14.97 11.73
C TYR A 217 22.85 13.51 11.26
N VAL A 218 23.63 12.69 11.96
CA VAL A 218 23.60 11.22 11.84
C VAL A 218 22.56 10.68 12.81
N VAL A 219 21.53 10.02 12.29
CA VAL A 219 20.44 9.45 13.09
C VAL A 219 20.68 7.97 13.36
N THR A 220 20.58 7.52 14.61
CA THR A 220 20.68 6.11 14.99
C THR A 220 19.55 5.73 15.95
N TYR A 221 19.04 4.51 15.81
CA TYR A 221 17.93 4.00 16.62
C TYR A 221 18.28 2.69 17.33
N PRO A 222 19.10 2.71 18.40
CA PRO A 222 19.34 1.52 19.20
C PRO A 222 18.03 1.04 19.83
N ALA A 223 17.76 -0.26 19.68
CA ALA A 223 16.56 -0.92 20.14
C ALA A 223 16.91 -2.00 21.16
N GLU A 224 16.17 -2.04 22.25
CA GLU A 224 16.26 -3.02 23.32
C GLU A 224 14.90 -3.70 23.49
N GLN A 225 14.92 -5.01 23.70
CA GLN A 225 13.73 -5.82 23.90
C GLN A 225 13.78 -6.41 25.31
N GLU A 226 12.74 -6.17 26.09
CA GLU A 226 12.58 -6.67 27.45
C GLU A 226 11.16 -7.22 27.65
N GLY A 227 10.98 -8.20 28.55
CA GLY A 227 9.67 -8.76 28.90
C GLY A 227 9.48 -10.24 28.55
N GLN A 228 8.28 -10.75 28.82
CA GLN A 228 7.95 -12.16 28.60
C GLN A 228 7.77 -12.45 27.09
N SER A 229 8.08 -13.66 26.63
CA SER A 229 8.07 -14.01 25.20
C SER A 229 6.73 -13.79 24.50
N HIS A 230 5.61 -13.75 25.24
CA HIS A 230 4.27 -13.51 24.71
C HIS A 230 3.79 -12.05 24.86
N GLN A 231 4.60 -11.18 25.46
CA GLN A 231 4.32 -9.74 25.59
C GLN A 231 5.64 -8.94 25.64
N PRO A 232 6.39 -8.89 24.52
CA PRO A 232 7.65 -8.17 24.46
C PRO A 232 7.41 -6.65 24.50
N THR A 233 8.20 -5.96 25.31
CA THR A 233 8.29 -4.50 25.38
C THR A 233 9.56 -4.05 24.68
N TRP A 234 9.41 -3.24 23.64
CA TRP A 234 10.51 -2.64 22.89
C TRP A 234 10.75 -1.23 23.38
N THR A 235 12.00 -0.95 23.78
CA THR A 235 12.48 0.39 24.05
C THR A 235 13.41 0.81 22.93
N VAL A 236 13.11 1.92 22.24
CA VAL A 236 13.94 2.48 21.18
C VAL A 236 14.34 3.90 21.58
N ARG A 237 15.63 4.21 21.43
CA ARG A 237 16.15 5.57 21.62
C ARG A 237 16.42 6.19 20.25
N CYS A 238 16.11 7.46 20.09
CA CYS A 238 16.46 8.24 18.90
C CYS A 238 17.70 9.08 19.24
N CYS A 239 18.82 8.75 18.59
CA CYS A 239 20.08 9.44 18.81
C CYS A 239 20.46 10.27 17.58
N PHE A 240 20.78 11.55 17.77
CA PHE A 240 21.38 12.40 16.76
C PHE A 240 22.85 12.64 17.13
N ASN A 241 23.79 12.29 16.24
CA ASN A 241 25.24 12.36 16.49
C ASN A 241 25.69 11.63 17.77
N GLY A 242 25.01 10.53 18.12
CA GLY A 242 25.29 9.73 19.31
C GLY A 242 24.68 10.25 20.61
N GLN A 243 24.07 11.43 20.61
CA GLN A 243 23.34 11.97 21.77
C GLN A 243 21.85 11.62 21.67
N GLU A 244 21.25 11.18 22.78
CA GLU A 244 19.84 10.80 22.86
C GLU A 244 18.94 12.04 22.90
N TYR A 245 17.95 12.10 22.00
CA TYR A 245 16.97 13.19 21.92
C TYR A 245 15.53 12.73 22.14
N GLY A 246 15.24 11.43 22.05
CA GLY A 246 13.90 10.92 22.33
C GLY A 246 13.92 9.43 22.63
N ARG A 247 12.93 8.97 23.41
CA ARG A 247 12.82 7.56 23.82
C ARG A 247 11.39 7.08 23.69
N GLY A 248 11.17 6.11 22.81
CA GLY A 248 9.87 5.49 22.60
C GLY A 248 9.82 4.07 23.18
N ILE A 249 8.66 3.72 23.73
CA ILE A 249 8.37 2.38 24.24
C ILE A 249 7.14 1.87 23.51
N GLY A 250 7.15 0.61 23.08
CA GLY A 250 6.01 0.01 22.39
C GLY A 250 6.04 -1.50 22.39
N ARG A 251 4.91 -2.12 22.00
CA ARG A 251 4.79 -3.57 21.81
C ARG A 251 5.55 -4.12 20.58
N SER A 252 6.03 -3.22 19.71
CA SER A 252 6.86 -3.55 18.56
C SER A 252 7.96 -2.50 18.38
N GLN A 253 9.07 -2.89 17.77
CA GLN A 253 10.19 -2.00 17.47
C GLN A 253 9.75 -0.81 16.60
N LYS A 254 8.80 -1.03 15.68
CA LYS A 254 8.24 0.00 14.79
C LYS A 254 7.51 1.10 15.58
N ILE A 255 6.62 0.71 16.50
CA ILE A 255 5.85 1.66 17.33
C ILE A 255 6.81 2.44 18.25
N ALA A 256 7.75 1.73 18.89
CA ALA A 256 8.75 2.34 19.75
C ALA A 256 9.64 3.35 18.99
N LYS A 257 10.00 3.04 17.73
CA LYS A 257 10.82 3.92 16.89
C LYS A 257 10.08 5.19 16.45
N GLU A 258 8.82 5.06 16.07
CA GLU A 258 7.97 6.21 15.69
C GLU A 258 7.83 7.19 16.86
N GLU A 259 7.56 6.65 18.06
CA GLU A 259 7.42 7.45 19.28
C GLU A 259 8.76 8.09 19.70
N ALA A 260 9.88 7.39 19.55
CA ALA A 260 11.21 7.93 19.81
C ALA A 260 11.53 9.12 18.89
N ALA A 261 11.19 9.01 17.60
CA ALA A 261 11.40 10.09 16.63
C ALA A 261 10.50 11.30 16.92
N ARG A 262 9.25 11.06 17.30
CA ARG A 262 8.30 12.11 17.68
C ARG A 262 8.79 12.92 18.89
N GLN A 263 9.26 12.24 19.94
CA GLN A 263 9.85 12.92 21.10
C GLN A 263 11.13 13.66 20.74
N ALA A 264 11.96 13.08 19.87
CA ALA A 264 13.17 13.74 19.41
C ALA A 264 12.88 15.06 18.68
N TRP A 265 11.83 15.12 17.86
CA TRP A 265 11.38 16.34 17.18
C TRP A 265 10.99 17.47 18.16
N GLN A 266 10.26 17.11 19.22
CA GLN A 266 9.84 18.07 20.25
C GLN A 266 11.03 18.59 21.07
N ASN A 267 11.95 17.69 21.44
CA ASN A 267 13.10 18.03 22.28
C ASN A 267 14.18 18.81 21.52
N ILE A 268 14.32 18.59 20.20
CA ILE A 268 15.25 19.35 19.35
C ILE A 268 14.66 20.69 18.87
N GLY A 269 13.36 20.91 19.07
CA GLY A 269 12.64 22.15 18.76
C GLY A 269 12.47 22.41 17.26
N TRP A 270 12.15 21.36 16.48
CA TRP A 270 11.89 21.48 15.04
C TRP A 270 10.42 21.71 14.69
#